data_AF-A0A7C7H7S7-F1
#
_entry.id   AF-A0A7C7H7S7-F1
#
_cell.length_a   1.000
_cell.length_b   1.000
_cell.length_c   1.000
_cell.angle_alpha   90.00
_cell.angle_beta   90.00
_cell.angle_gamma   90.00
#
_symmetry.space_group_name_H-M   'P 1'
#
loop_
_entity.id
_entity.type
_entity.pdbx_description
1 polymer ?
#
loop_
_entity_poly.entity_id
_entity_poly.type
_entity_poly.pdbx_seq_one_letter_code
_entity_poly.pdbx_strand_id
1 'polypeptide(L)'
;MICTLSLASALLFFAQNEDVPATDSDTPPAVEEEVKIDPTEALDKIKAAIKSESEIVILDALEYAADVQDKKVIGEFYKLLKHKSADIRLASLEALRFNEHDEALKRLIAFGKNKLLLDDDEYHAAYIYALGQKADKKAAKLIKDGLVMSSANDIDVLTAKVYALGRIRQVDSIETLLQLSQSSVRGGGRRGRGRGTVRMRIEVQTSLAVLTGVELGTDVLDWTSWWSDNKRSFKMSKTEGKIDNNKLQAKWDSMWMTEEQKAQAVQDFKDERQQKRKDAKEGEKDDSKKKTGDKEDDSGLIDF
;
A
#
# COMPACT_ATOMS: atom_id res chain seq x y z
N MET A 1 -18.82 22.68 -8.86
CA MET A 1 -18.61 22.88 -10.31
C MET A 1 -17.23 22.35 -10.62
N ILE A 2 -17.14 21.11 -11.09
CA ILE A 2 -15.88 20.42 -11.36
C ILE A 2 -15.86 20.18 -12.87
N CYS A 3 -14.99 20.90 -13.56
CA CYS A 3 -14.74 20.74 -14.98
C CYS A 3 -13.88 19.49 -15.20
N THR A 4 -14.51 18.44 -15.71
CA THR A 4 -13.87 17.31 -16.37
C THR A 4 -13.35 17.77 -17.73
N LEU A 5 -12.03 17.74 -17.94
CA LEU A 5 -11.45 17.81 -19.29
C LEU A 5 -11.04 16.42 -19.73
N SER A 6 -11.98 15.81 -20.43
CA SER A 6 -11.82 14.70 -21.36
C SER A 6 -11.01 15.20 -22.57
N LEU A 7 -9.95 14.47 -22.94
CA LEU A 7 -9.29 14.62 -24.24
C LEU A 7 -9.36 13.27 -24.96
N ALA A 8 -10.43 13.13 -25.72
CA ALA A 8 -10.55 12.16 -26.79
C ALA A 8 -9.81 12.71 -28.02
N SER A 9 -8.82 11.99 -28.53
CA SER A 9 -8.38 12.13 -29.92
C SER A 9 -8.56 10.79 -30.61
N ALA A 10 -9.59 10.75 -31.44
CA ALA A 10 -9.79 9.71 -32.44
C ALA A 10 -8.90 10.01 -33.65
N LEU A 11 -8.04 9.06 -34.03
CA LEU A 11 -7.53 8.95 -35.39
C LEU A 11 -7.70 7.49 -35.83
N LEU A 12 -8.76 7.29 -36.61
CA LEU A 12 -8.98 6.12 -37.46
C LEU A 12 -8.10 6.29 -38.70
N PHE A 13 -7.14 5.39 -38.89
CA PHE A 13 -6.51 5.17 -40.19
C PHE A 13 -6.61 3.68 -40.54
N PHE A 14 -7.24 3.42 -41.68
CA PHE A 14 -7.38 2.11 -42.30
C PHE A 14 -6.19 1.86 -43.25
N ALA A 15 -5.86 0.57 -43.43
CA ALA A 15 -4.97 -0.02 -44.45
C ALA A 15 -3.45 0.17 -44.16
N GLN A 16 -2.54 -0.79 -44.36
CA GLN A 16 -2.49 -1.99 -45.19
C GLN A 16 -1.71 -3.11 -44.47
N ASN A 17 -2.10 -4.37 -44.73
CA ASN A 17 -1.26 -5.54 -44.50
C ASN A 17 -0.08 -5.50 -45.49
N GLU A 18 1.14 -5.37 -44.98
CA GLU A 18 2.35 -5.83 -45.66
C GLU A 18 3.03 -6.87 -44.78
N ASP A 19 3.31 -8.02 -45.38
CA ASP A 19 4.09 -9.12 -44.82
C ASP A 19 5.46 -8.61 -44.33
N VAL A 20 5.64 -8.59 -43.01
CA VAL A 20 6.96 -8.40 -42.41
C VAL A 20 7.60 -9.79 -42.24
N PRO A 21 8.78 -10.05 -42.84
CA PRO A 21 9.47 -11.31 -42.67
C PRO A 21 9.93 -11.48 -41.22
N ALA A 22 9.74 -12.69 -40.70
CA ALA A 22 10.22 -13.10 -39.38
C ALA A 22 11.72 -12.80 -39.24
N THR A 23 12.04 -11.84 -38.39
CA THR A 23 13.40 -11.65 -37.87
C THR A 23 13.38 -12.05 -36.41
N ASP A 24 14.04 -13.19 -36.14
CA ASP A 24 14.48 -13.57 -34.81
C ASP A 24 15.21 -12.38 -34.17
N SER A 25 14.59 -11.80 -33.15
CA SER A 25 15.26 -10.89 -32.24
C SER A 25 14.87 -11.27 -30.82
N ASP A 26 15.55 -12.30 -30.31
CA ASP A 26 15.85 -12.47 -28.88
C ASP A 26 16.65 -11.24 -28.41
N THR A 27 15.95 -10.12 -28.25
CA THR A 27 16.47 -8.93 -27.59
C THR A 27 15.98 -8.98 -26.14
N PRO A 28 16.86 -9.17 -25.15
CA PRO A 28 16.49 -9.02 -23.75
C PRO A 28 15.86 -7.64 -23.54
N PRO A 29 14.82 -7.50 -22.70
CA PRO A 29 14.21 -6.20 -22.45
C PRO A 29 15.31 -5.22 -22.03
N ALA A 30 15.41 -4.12 -22.77
CA ALA A 30 16.30 -3.01 -22.44
C ALA A 30 16.01 -2.61 -21.00
N VAL A 31 17.01 -2.76 -20.14
CA VAL A 31 17.00 -2.24 -18.78
C VAL A 31 16.88 -0.73 -18.94
N GLU A 32 15.71 -0.18 -18.61
CA GLU A 32 15.53 1.27 -18.47
C GLU A 32 16.57 1.74 -17.44
N GLU A 33 17.60 2.47 -17.89
CA GLU A 33 18.55 3.11 -16.98
C GLU A 33 17.75 4.10 -16.15
N GLU A 34 17.51 3.77 -14.87
CA GLU A 34 16.98 4.70 -13.89
C GLU A 34 17.82 5.98 -13.94
N VAL A 35 17.24 7.07 -14.44
CA VAL A 35 17.90 8.35 -14.54
C VAL A 35 18.15 8.84 -13.12
N LYS A 36 19.35 8.57 -12.59
CA LYS A 36 19.75 9.05 -11.27
C LYS A 36 19.84 10.56 -11.29
N ILE A 37 18.84 11.20 -10.69
CA ILE A 37 18.78 12.66 -10.53
C ILE A 37 19.94 13.10 -9.64
N ASP A 38 20.68 14.12 -10.08
CA ASP A 38 21.77 14.68 -9.28
C ASP A 38 21.22 15.39 -8.03
N PRO A 39 21.76 15.10 -6.83
CA PRO A 39 21.29 15.73 -5.60
C PRO A 39 21.39 17.25 -5.56
N THR A 40 22.39 17.83 -6.24
CA THR A 40 22.57 19.28 -6.31
C THR A 40 21.49 19.90 -7.17
N GLU A 41 21.23 19.30 -8.34
CA GLU A 41 20.14 19.71 -9.23
C GLU A 41 18.78 19.65 -8.52
N ALA A 42 18.47 18.54 -7.84
CA ALA A 42 17.22 18.40 -7.09
C ALA A 42 17.08 19.46 -5.99
N LEU A 43 18.15 19.70 -5.23
CA LEU A 43 18.17 20.73 -4.19
C LEU A 43 17.94 22.13 -4.75
N ASP A 44 18.57 22.45 -5.87
CA ASP A 44 18.44 23.75 -6.51
C ASP A 44 17.04 23.96 -7.11
N LYS A 45 16.45 22.92 -7.71
CA LYS A 45 15.04 22.94 -8.17
C LYS A 45 14.06 23.19 -7.03
N ILE A 46 14.18 22.48 -5.91
CA ILE A 46 13.33 22.71 -4.73
C ILE A 46 13.46 24.16 -4.25
N LYS A 47 14.69 24.67 -4.13
CA LYS A 47 14.91 26.05 -3.67
C LYS A 47 14.37 27.09 -4.64
N ALA A 48 14.49 26.87 -5.94
CA ALA A 48 13.93 27.74 -6.97
C ALA A 48 12.40 27.72 -6.91
N ALA A 49 11.79 26.54 -6.76
CA ALA A 49 10.36 26.37 -6.62
C ALA A 49 9.80 27.10 -5.39
N ILE A 50 10.45 26.95 -4.23
CA ILE A 50 10.07 27.66 -3.00
C ILE A 50 10.09 29.18 -3.21
N LYS A 51 11.10 29.71 -3.92
CA LYS A 51 11.21 31.15 -4.22
C LYS A 51 10.14 31.65 -5.19
N SER A 52 9.59 30.77 -6.03
CA SER A 52 8.52 31.13 -6.95
C SER A 52 7.19 31.38 -6.25
N GLU A 53 7.04 30.88 -5.01
CA GLU A 53 5.80 30.87 -4.21
C GLU A 53 4.60 30.19 -4.89
N SER A 54 4.79 29.58 -6.06
CA SER A 54 3.77 28.84 -6.79
C SER A 54 3.63 27.43 -6.23
N GLU A 55 2.45 27.09 -5.73
CA GLU A 55 2.22 25.79 -5.10
C GLU A 55 2.43 24.63 -6.08
N ILE A 56 1.99 24.82 -7.33
CA ILE A 56 2.17 23.83 -8.41
C ILE A 56 3.66 23.56 -8.64
N VAL A 57 4.47 24.62 -8.75
CA VAL A 57 5.92 24.48 -9.00
C VAL A 57 6.63 23.80 -7.82
N ILE A 58 6.15 24.04 -6.59
CA ILE A 58 6.67 23.36 -5.39
C ILE A 58 6.31 21.87 -5.43
N LEU A 59 5.08 21.52 -5.78
CA LEU A 59 4.65 20.13 -5.89
C LEU A 59 5.45 19.38 -6.96
N ASP A 60 5.60 19.96 -8.16
CA ASP A 60 6.40 19.37 -9.23
C ASP A 60 7.86 19.15 -8.79
N ALA A 61 8.44 20.09 -8.04
CA ALA A 61 9.81 19.97 -7.54
C ALA A 61 9.94 18.92 -6.43
N LEU A 62 8.89 18.71 -5.62
CA LEU A 62 8.85 17.65 -4.61
C LEU A 62 8.77 16.27 -5.25
N GLU A 63 7.90 16.10 -6.25
CA GLU A 63 7.75 14.86 -7.01
C GLU A 63 9.06 14.51 -7.72
N TYR A 64 9.65 15.48 -8.44
CA TYR A 64 10.93 15.29 -9.10
C TYR A 64 12.05 14.84 -8.15
N ALA A 65 12.08 15.35 -6.92
CA ALA A 65 13.15 15.07 -5.98
C ALA A 65 12.88 13.90 -5.02
N ALA A 66 11.70 13.25 -5.10
CA ALA A 66 11.21 12.32 -4.07
C ALA A 66 12.19 11.16 -3.80
N ASP A 67 12.75 10.60 -4.86
CA ASP A 67 13.67 9.45 -4.80
C ASP A 67 15.13 9.83 -4.50
N VAL A 68 15.43 11.12 -4.40
CA VAL A 68 16.80 11.59 -4.16
C VAL A 68 17.19 11.37 -2.70
N GLN A 69 18.05 10.37 -2.48
CA GLN A 69 18.52 9.97 -1.15
C GLN A 69 19.67 10.86 -0.62
N ASP A 70 19.45 12.17 -0.53
CA ASP A 70 20.44 13.12 -0.01
C ASP A 70 19.96 13.87 1.25
N LYS A 71 20.88 14.03 2.20
CA LYS A 71 20.63 14.68 3.49
C LYS A 71 20.13 16.12 3.35
N LYS A 72 20.62 16.89 2.38
CA LYS A 72 20.21 18.29 2.18
C LYS A 72 18.83 18.36 1.55
N VAL A 73 18.53 17.49 0.57
CA VAL A 73 17.21 17.38 -0.06
C VAL A 73 16.14 17.02 0.99
N ILE A 74 16.40 16.00 1.81
CA ILE A 74 15.56 15.62 2.96
C ILE A 74 15.38 16.78 3.94
N GLY A 75 16.44 17.58 4.12
CA GLY A 75 16.42 18.79 4.92
C GLY A 75 15.41 19.83 4.42
N GLU A 76 15.22 19.96 3.10
CA GLU A 76 14.21 20.84 2.51
C GLU A 76 12.80 20.25 2.62
N PHE A 77 12.61 18.95 2.36
CA PHE A 77 11.32 18.27 2.59
C PHE A 77 10.83 18.47 4.03
N TYR A 78 11.73 18.33 5.01
CA TYR A 78 11.41 18.55 6.41
C TYR A 78 10.94 19.98 6.71
N LYS A 79 11.45 21.01 6.03
CA LYS A 79 10.98 22.39 6.21
C LYS A 79 9.55 22.55 5.66
N LEU A 80 9.27 21.91 4.54
CA LEU A 80 7.98 21.98 3.85
C LEU A 80 6.86 21.23 4.58
N LEU A 81 7.17 20.35 5.54
CA LEU A 81 6.18 19.79 6.47
C LEU A 81 5.39 20.86 7.27
N LYS A 82 5.90 22.08 7.36
CA LYS A 82 5.23 23.21 8.05
C LYS A 82 4.65 24.23 7.08
N HIS A 83 4.54 23.87 5.80
CA HIS A 83 4.02 24.78 4.79
C HIS A 83 2.54 25.10 5.02
N LYS A 84 2.11 26.29 4.57
CA LYS A 84 0.73 26.78 4.72
C LYS A 84 -0.28 25.89 3.95
N SER A 85 0.09 25.46 2.76
CA SER A 85 -0.72 24.60 1.90
C SER A 85 -0.67 23.15 2.38
N ALA A 86 -1.84 22.52 2.51
CA ALA A 86 -1.98 21.13 2.94
C ALA A 86 -1.34 20.17 1.94
N ASP A 87 -1.52 20.42 0.65
CA ASP A 87 -1.00 19.57 -0.43
C ASP A 87 0.53 19.50 -0.38
N ILE A 88 1.19 20.64 -0.19
CA ILE A 88 2.66 20.68 -0.05
C ILE A 88 3.12 19.95 1.20
N ARG A 89 2.39 20.06 2.32
CA ARG A 89 2.72 19.31 3.54
C ARG A 89 2.63 17.80 3.32
N LEU A 90 1.57 17.34 2.65
CA LEU A 90 1.33 15.94 2.34
C LEU A 90 2.38 15.41 1.35
N ALA A 91 2.65 16.10 0.25
CA ALA A 91 3.67 15.72 -0.72
C ALA A 91 5.08 15.64 -0.08
N SER A 92 5.42 16.60 0.78
CA SER A 92 6.70 16.57 1.51
C SER A 92 6.81 15.41 2.49
N LEU A 93 5.68 15.05 3.12
CA LEU A 93 5.59 13.92 4.02
C LEU A 93 5.67 12.59 3.28
N GLU A 94 5.05 12.51 2.10
CA GLU A 94 5.12 11.35 1.21
C GLU A 94 6.53 11.12 0.68
N ALA A 95 7.22 12.19 0.24
CA ALA A 95 8.63 12.11 -0.14
C ALA A 95 9.47 11.55 1.03
N LEU A 96 9.31 12.07 2.26
CA LEU A 96 10.00 11.53 3.43
C LEU A 96 9.62 10.09 3.75
N ARG A 97 8.37 9.70 3.51
CA ARG A 97 7.84 8.35 3.76
C ARG A 97 8.55 7.31 2.91
N PHE A 98 8.71 7.55 1.61
CA PHE A 98 9.31 6.59 0.68
C PHE A 98 10.84 6.71 0.55
N ASN A 99 11.42 7.85 0.94
CA ASN A 99 12.88 8.02 0.85
C ASN A 99 13.67 7.13 1.83
N GLU A 100 14.55 6.27 1.34
CA GLU A 100 15.21 5.24 2.16
C GLU A 100 16.34 5.77 3.06
N HIS A 101 16.78 7.01 2.88
CA HIS A 101 17.90 7.56 3.61
C HIS A 101 17.58 7.76 5.11
N ASP A 102 18.48 7.36 6.00
CA ASP A 102 18.34 7.37 7.47
C ASP A 102 17.88 8.71 8.07
N GLU A 103 18.26 9.82 7.43
CA GLU A 103 17.86 11.15 7.88
C GLU A 103 16.34 11.36 7.81
N ALA A 104 15.63 10.71 6.87
CA ALA A 104 14.18 10.84 6.74
C ALA A 104 13.46 10.39 8.02
N LEU A 105 13.82 9.23 8.58
CA LEU A 105 13.28 8.76 9.86
C LEU A 105 13.62 9.71 11.02
N LYS A 106 14.85 10.22 11.08
CA LYS A 106 15.25 11.17 12.14
C LYS A 106 14.39 12.43 12.10
N ARG A 107 14.10 12.93 10.90
CA ARG A 107 13.25 14.11 10.68
C ARG A 107 11.79 13.84 11.03
N LEU A 108 11.24 12.68 10.65
CA LEU A 108 9.90 12.25 11.04
C LEU A 108 9.76 12.18 12.56
N ILE A 109 10.68 11.50 13.25
CA ILE A 109 10.67 11.41 14.73
C ILE A 109 10.74 12.79 15.38
N ALA A 110 11.57 13.70 14.86
CA ALA A 110 11.67 15.07 15.36
C ALA A 110 10.37 15.87 15.14
N PHE A 111 9.64 15.59 14.05
CA PHE A 111 8.38 16.24 13.71
C PHE A 111 7.22 15.83 14.63
N GLY A 112 7.26 14.64 15.23
CA GLY A 112 6.15 14.08 16.02
C GLY A 112 5.66 14.89 17.23
N LYS A 113 6.37 15.95 17.62
CA LYS A 113 5.94 16.88 18.70
C LYS A 113 5.27 18.15 18.16
N ASN A 114 5.08 18.25 16.85
CA ASN A 114 4.50 19.42 16.23
C ASN A 114 2.98 19.45 16.45
N LYS A 115 2.47 20.62 16.84
CA LYS A 115 1.04 20.85 17.08
C LYS A 115 0.18 20.71 15.83
N LEU A 116 0.75 20.90 14.64
CA LEU A 116 0.04 20.70 13.37
C LEU A 116 -0.58 19.30 13.23
N LEU A 117 0.03 18.28 13.87
CA LEU A 117 -0.50 16.91 13.88
C LEU A 117 -1.74 16.76 14.76
N LEU A 118 -2.03 17.72 15.66
CA LEU A 118 -3.20 17.70 16.52
C LEU A 118 -4.39 18.45 15.90
N ASP A 119 -4.12 19.33 14.94
CA ASP A 119 -5.11 20.20 14.32
C ASP A 119 -5.70 19.61 13.02
N ASP A 120 -5.05 18.58 12.46
CA ASP A 120 -5.36 17.99 11.15
C ASP A 120 -5.21 16.46 11.21
N ASP A 121 -6.35 15.76 11.33
CA ASP A 121 -6.41 14.31 11.50
C ASP A 121 -5.92 13.56 10.25
N GLU A 122 -6.18 14.08 9.06
CA GLU A 122 -5.73 13.49 7.79
C GLU A 122 -4.20 13.55 7.70
N TYR A 123 -3.63 14.73 8.00
CA TYR A 123 -2.19 14.91 8.04
C TYR A 123 -1.51 14.05 9.12
N HIS A 124 -2.16 13.89 10.27
CA HIS A 124 -1.68 13.01 11.33
C HIS A 124 -1.71 11.54 10.90
N ALA A 125 -2.78 11.07 10.28
CA ALA A 125 -2.86 9.70 9.76
C ALA A 125 -1.74 9.43 8.74
N ALA A 126 -1.53 10.34 7.78
CA ALA A 126 -0.42 10.26 6.82
C ALA A 126 0.95 10.19 7.53
N TYR A 127 1.13 10.96 8.60
CA TYR A 127 2.38 10.97 9.37
C TYR A 127 2.63 9.64 10.08
N ILE A 128 1.57 9.03 10.63
CA ILE A 128 1.66 7.71 11.24
C ILE A 128 1.98 6.63 10.19
N TYR A 129 1.39 6.69 9.00
CA TYR A 129 1.79 5.80 7.90
C TYR A 129 3.24 5.99 7.47
N ALA A 130 3.74 7.23 7.44
CA ALA A 130 5.14 7.51 7.15
C ALA A 130 6.08 6.87 8.18
N LEU A 131 5.75 6.97 9.47
CA LEU A 131 6.47 6.28 10.53
C LEU A 131 6.38 4.75 10.40
N GLY A 132 5.20 4.22 10.06
CA GLY A 132 4.97 2.81 9.81
C GLY A 132 5.81 2.26 8.67
N GLN A 133 5.93 3.01 7.56
CA GLN A 133 6.74 2.64 6.39
C GLN A 133 8.21 2.42 6.77
N LYS A 134 8.76 3.25 7.67
CA LYS A 134 10.15 3.12 8.14
C LYS A 134 10.38 1.89 9.01
N ALA A 135 9.32 1.28 9.54
CA ALA A 135 9.35 0.05 10.34
C ALA A 135 10.36 0.06 11.51
N ASP A 136 10.69 1.24 12.06
CA ASP A 136 11.73 1.38 13.09
C ASP A 136 11.16 1.33 14.52
N LYS A 137 11.94 0.73 15.43
CA LYS A 137 11.54 0.54 16.83
C LYS A 137 11.27 1.85 17.58
N LYS A 138 11.93 2.95 17.22
CA LYS A 138 11.72 4.27 17.82
C LYS A 138 10.40 4.87 17.38
N ALA A 139 9.97 4.61 16.14
CA ALA A 139 8.67 5.01 15.63
C ALA A 139 7.53 4.34 16.42
N ALA A 140 7.68 3.05 16.76
CA ALA A 140 6.65 2.33 17.52
C ALA A 140 6.29 3.00 18.85
N LYS A 141 7.27 3.59 19.56
CA LYS A 141 7.00 4.30 20.81
C LYS A 141 6.04 5.48 20.60
N LEU A 142 6.24 6.25 19.53
CA LEU A 142 5.37 7.39 19.20
C LEU A 142 3.97 6.95 18.77
N ILE A 143 3.87 5.81 18.08
CA ILE A 143 2.60 5.30 17.57
C ILE A 143 1.75 4.69 18.69
N LYS A 144 2.38 4.08 19.70
CA LYS A 144 1.69 3.50 20.86
C LYS A 144 1.05 4.54 21.78
N ASP A 145 1.54 5.78 21.74
CA ASP A 145 0.98 6.87 22.53
C ASP A 145 -0.41 7.26 22.00
N GLY A 146 -1.39 7.39 22.88
CA GLY A 146 -2.73 7.86 22.53
C GLY A 146 -3.53 6.89 21.64
N LEU A 147 -3.49 5.59 21.93
CA LEU A 147 -4.36 4.57 21.30
C LEU A 147 -5.76 4.56 21.91
N VAL A 148 -6.38 5.72 22.01
CA VAL A 148 -7.72 5.89 22.58
C VAL A 148 -8.53 6.73 21.63
N MET A 149 -9.63 6.16 21.13
CA MET A 149 -10.55 6.86 20.25
C MET A 149 -11.28 7.96 21.04
N SER A 150 -10.89 9.21 20.83
CA SER A 150 -11.44 10.36 21.58
C SER A 150 -12.56 11.09 20.82
N SER A 151 -12.61 10.95 19.50
CA SER A 151 -13.63 11.52 18.64
C SER A 151 -13.92 10.61 17.44
N ALA A 152 -14.91 10.94 16.61
CA ALA A 152 -15.16 10.22 15.36
C ALA A 152 -14.10 10.49 14.28
N ASN A 153 -13.46 11.66 14.31
CA ASN A 153 -12.43 12.05 13.34
C ASN A 153 -11.07 11.37 13.61
N ASP A 154 -10.91 10.81 14.82
CA ASP A 154 -9.74 10.04 15.25
C ASP A 154 -9.69 8.62 14.62
N ILE A 155 -10.71 8.22 13.82
CA ILE A 155 -10.75 6.86 13.28
C ILE A 155 -9.65 6.60 12.25
N ASP A 156 -9.33 7.58 11.40
CA ASP A 156 -8.30 7.43 10.37
C ASP A 156 -6.91 7.40 10.99
N VAL A 157 -6.68 8.25 12.00
CA VAL A 157 -5.45 8.25 12.82
C VAL A 157 -5.29 6.92 13.54
N LEU A 158 -6.33 6.43 14.21
CA LEU A 158 -6.29 5.14 14.91
C LEU A 158 -6.06 3.98 13.94
N THR A 159 -6.67 4.02 12.75
CA THR A 159 -6.44 3.05 11.67
C THR A 159 -4.99 3.04 11.23
N ALA A 160 -4.42 4.21 10.97
CA ALA A 160 -3.01 4.34 10.64
C ALA A 160 -2.11 3.77 11.74
N LYS A 161 -2.42 4.05 13.02
CA LYS A 161 -1.65 3.53 14.16
C LYS A 161 -1.70 2.00 14.21
N VAL A 162 -2.88 1.41 14.06
CA VAL A 162 -3.06 -0.05 14.09
C VAL A 162 -2.23 -0.72 13.00
N TYR A 163 -2.35 -0.25 11.75
CA TYR A 163 -1.60 -0.82 10.63
C TYR A 163 -0.09 -0.60 10.76
N ALA A 164 0.34 0.59 11.18
CA ALA A 164 1.75 0.89 11.41
C ALA A 164 2.37 0.03 12.52
N LEU A 165 1.61 -0.27 13.60
CA LEU A 165 2.07 -1.21 14.63
C LEU A 165 2.25 -2.63 14.08
N GLY A 166 1.38 -3.05 13.16
CA GLY A 166 1.53 -4.29 12.40
C GLY A 166 2.83 -4.31 11.59
N ARG A 167 3.14 -3.21 10.90
CA ARG A 167 4.30 -3.08 10.00
C ARG A 167 5.65 -2.94 10.73
N ILE A 168 5.70 -2.32 11.91
CA ILE A 168 6.95 -2.14 12.69
C ILE A 168 7.40 -3.44 13.39
N ARG A 169 6.48 -4.38 13.61
CA ARG A 169 6.83 -5.76 14.01
C ARG A 169 7.58 -5.87 15.33
N GLN A 170 7.00 -5.29 16.37
CA GLN A 170 7.43 -5.53 17.74
C GLN A 170 6.49 -6.48 18.47
N VAL A 171 7.05 -7.31 19.34
CA VAL A 171 6.28 -8.29 20.12
C VAL A 171 5.26 -7.60 21.04
N ASP A 172 5.62 -6.47 21.61
CA ASP A 172 4.73 -5.64 22.44
C ASP A 172 3.63 -4.93 21.63
N SER A 173 3.75 -4.83 20.30
CA SER A 173 2.63 -4.40 19.42
C SER A 173 1.47 -5.39 19.49
N ILE A 174 1.74 -6.70 19.64
CA ILE A 174 0.68 -7.72 19.77
C ILE A 174 -0.19 -7.43 20.99
N GLU A 175 0.43 -7.22 22.14
CA GLU A 175 -0.28 -6.91 23.39
C GLU A 175 -1.07 -5.61 23.29
N THR A 176 -0.46 -4.60 22.67
CA THR A 176 -1.08 -3.30 22.44
C THR A 176 -2.35 -3.44 21.58
N LEU A 177 -2.27 -4.21 20.49
CA LEU A 177 -3.39 -4.47 19.59
C LEU A 177 -4.49 -5.31 20.25
N LEU A 178 -4.13 -6.29 21.09
CA LEU A 178 -5.10 -7.08 21.86
C LEU A 178 -5.79 -6.24 22.94
N GLN A 179 -5.07 -5.35 23.63
CA GLN A 179 -5.68 -4.43 24.58
C GLN A 179 -6.66 -3.49 23.87
N LEU A 180 -6.30 -2.99 22.68
CA LEU A 180 -7.18 -2.17 21.87
C LEU A 180 -8.46 -2.93 21.47
N SER A 181 -8.35 -4.20 21.04
CA SER A 181 -9.53 -5.00 20.68
C SER A 181 -10.42 -5.32 21.88
N GLN A 182 -9.84 -5.58 23.05
CA GLN A 182 -10.56 -5.85 24.30
C GLN A 182 -11.21 -4.61 24.92
N SER A 183 -10.63 -3.42 24.72
CA SER A 183 -11.20 -2.15 25.19
C SER A 183 -12.60 -1.88 24.62
N SER A 184 -12.95 -2.52 23.50
CA SER A 184 -14.30 -2.53 22.92
C SER A 184 -15.34 -3.33 23.71
N VAL A 185 -14.89 -4.29 24.52
CA VAL A 185 -15.74 -5.30 25.17
C VAL A 185 -16.11 -4.90 26.61
N ARG A 186 -15.26 -4.11 27.30
CA ARG A 186 -15.46 -3.73 28.72
C ARG A 186 -16.33 -2.49 28.96
N GLY A 187 -16.73 -1.75 27.91
CA GLY A 187 -17.53 -0.52 28.01
C GLY A 187 -19.06 -0.71 28.12
N GLY A 188 -19.54 -1.90 28.53
CA GLY A 188 -20.96 -2.26 28.61
C GLY A 188 -21.72 -1.70 29.81
N GLY A 189 -21.46 -0.45 30.20
CA GLY A 189 -22.28 0.25 31.18
C GLY A 189 -23.60 0.71 30.53
N ARG A 190 -24.73 0.28 31.09
CA ARG A 190 -26.10 0.71 30.72
C ARG A 190 -26.27 2.22 30.96
N ARG A 191 -25.77 3.06 30.05
CA ARG A 191 -26.11 4.47 29.74
C ARG A 191 -24.85 5.18 29.22
N GLY A 192 -24.59 5.09 27.91
CA GLY A 192 -23.68 6.02 27.23
C GLY A 192 -22.75 5.40 26.19
N ARG A 193 -23.15 5.42 24.92
CA ARG A 193 -22.29 5.58 23.72
C ARG A 193 -20.94 4.82 23.65
N GLY A 194 -20.85 3.57 24.06
CA GLY A 194 -19.71 2.68 23.73
C GLY A 194 -19.78 2.15 22.28
N ARG A 195 -19.60 3.01 21.27
CA ARG A 195 -19.72 2.66 19.84
C ARG A 195 -18.41 2.75 19.03
N GLY A 196 -17.27 2.91 19.71
CA GLY A 196 -16.00 3.28 19.07
C GLY A 196 -15.17 2.13 18.51
N THR A 197 -14.76 1.21 19.36
CA THR A 197 -13.72 0.21 19.04
C THR A 197 -14.25 -1.07 18.38
N VAL A 198 -15.57 -1.26 18.30
CA VAL A 198 -16.20 -2.31 17.47
C VAL A 198 -15.84 -2.16 15.98
N ARG A 199 -15.47 -0.94 15.55
CA ARG A 199 -15.18 -0.60 14.16
C ARG A 199 -13.79 -1.00 13.66
N MET A 200 -12.85 -1.29 14.57
CA MET A 200 -11.43 -1.53 14.23
C MET A 200 -11.05 -3.02 14.20
N ARG A 201 -12.04 -3.91 14.19
CA ARG A 201 -11.79 -5.36 14.31
C ARG A 201 -10.94 -5.88 13.15
N ILE A 202 -11.32 -5.53 11.93
CA ILE A 202 -10.65 -6.00 10.72
C ILE A 202 -9.20 -5.50 10.69
N GLU A 203 -8.98 -4.23 11.02
CA GLU A 203 -7.68 -3.57 11.03
C GLU A 203 -6.75 -4.20 12.07
N VAL A 204 -7.26 -4.44 13.28
CA VAL A 204 -6.49 -5.09 14.35
C VAL A 204 -6.12 -6.51 13.94
N GLN A 205 -7.05 -7.28 13.38
CA GLN A 205 -6.80 -8.66 12.95
C GLN A 205 -5.85 -8.76 11.78
N THR A 206 -6.00 -7.89 10.79
CA THR A 206 -5.06 -7.77 9.66
C THR A 206 -3.65 -7.55 10.21
N SER A 207 -3.51 -6.61 11.16
CA SER A 207 -2.22 -6.29 11.76
C SER A 207 -1.66 -7.45 12.61
N LEU A 208 -2.52 -8.14 13.37
CA LEU A 208 -2.12 -9.32 14.14
C LEU A 208 -1.72 -10.50 13.23
N ALA A 209 -2.44 -10.74 12.14
CA ALA A 209 -2.12 -11.77 11.17
C ALA A 209 -0.77 -11.51 10.50
N VAL A 210 -0.50 -10.27 10.10
CA VAL A 210 0.81 -9.88 9.54
C VAL A 210 1.94 -10.02 10.56
N LEU A 211 1.69 -9.65 11.83
CA LEU A 211 2.69 -9.77 12.90
C LEU A 211 3.03 -11.22 13.23
N THR A 212 2.02 -12.08 13.28
CA THR A 212 2.13 -13.43 13.85
C THR A 212 2.27 -14.53 12.81
N GLY A 213 1.83 -14.27 11.57
CA GLY A 213 1.68 -15.28 10.53
C GLY A 213 0.55 -16.27 10.79
N VAL A 214 -0.35 -15.98 11.73
CA VAL A 214 -1.49 -16.84 12.09
C VAL A 214 -2.78 -16.08 11.80
N GLU A 215 -3.79 -16.77 11.26
CA GLU A 215 -5.11 -16.18 11.02
C GLU A 215 -6.17 -16.90 11.89
N LEU A 216 -6.68 -16.18 12.91
CA LEU A 216 -7.71 -16.69 13.83
C LEU A 216 -9.09 -16.03 13.60
N GLY A 217 -9.25 -15.35 12.46
CA GLY A 217 -10.47 -14.62 12.14
C GLY A 217 -10.72 -13.46 13.11
N THR A 218 -12.01 -13.21 13.38
CA THR A 218 -12.43 -11.96 14.03
C THR A 218 -12.66 -11.97 15.54
N ASP A 219 -12.50 -13.15 16.17
CA ASP A 219 -12.80 -13.30 17.59
C ASP A 219 -11.62 -12.86 18.47
N VAL A 220 -11.89 -11.94 19.39
CA VAL A 220 -10.90 -11.44 20.35
C VAL A 220 -10.48 -12.53 21.33
N LEU A 221 -11.37 -13.46 21.68
CA LEU A 221 -11.08 -14.54 22.62
C LEU A 221 -10.07 -15.53 22.03
N ASP A 222 -10.24 -15.91 20.76
CA ASP A 222 -9.31 -16.82 20.07
C ASP A 222 -7.90 -16.23 20.04
N TRP A 223 -7.81 -14.94 19.65
CA TRP A 223 -6.54 -14.20 19.65
C TRP A 223 -5.93 -14.08 21.05
N THR A 224 -6.74 -13.84 22.08
CA THR A 224 -6.26 -13.73 23.46
C THR A 224 -5.76 -15.09 23.99
N SER A 225 -6.47 -16.17 23.71
CA SER A 225 -6.08 -17.53 24.09
C SER A 225 -4.78 -17.93 23.41
N TRP A 226 -4.73 -17.77 22.08
CA TRP A 226 -3.53 -18.08 21.31
C TRP A 226 -2.31 -17.29 21.81
N TRP A 227 -2.48 -15.99 22.08
CA TRP A 227 -1.38 -15.19 22.60
C TRP A 227 -0.93 -15.65 23.97
N SER A 228 -1.85 -15.99 24.88
CA SER A 228 -1.51 -16.55 26.19
C SER A 228 -0.66 -17.82 26.08
N ASP A 229 -1.02 -18.71 25.15
CA ASP A 229 -0.35 -20.00 24.96
C ASP A 229 1.03 -19.83 24.29
N ASN A 230 1.18 -18.85 23.41
CA ASN A 230 2.40 -18.67 22.59
C ASN A 230 3.35 -17.58 23.12
N LYS A 231 2.92 -16.68 24.01
CA LYS A 231 3.69 -15.49 24.43
C LYS A 231 5.12 -15.78 24.88
N ARG A 232 5.36 -16.90 25.57
CA ARG A 232 6.69 -17.23 26.11
C ARG A 232 7.67 -17.77 25.06
N SER A 233 7.16 -18.42 24.01
CA SER A 233 7.94 -19.06 22.96
C SER A 233 7.91 -18.28 21.64
N PHE A 234 7.05 -17.27 21.53
CA PHE A 234 6.86 -16.50 20.30
C PHE A 234 8.13 -15.77 19.89
N LYS A 235 8.52 -15.97 18.63
CA LYS A 235 9.61 -15.27 17.97
C LYS A 235 9.04 -14.52 16.78
N MET A 236 9.28 -13.21 16.74
CA MET A 236 8.90 -12.40 15.59
C MET A 236 9.62 -12.92 14.34
N SER A 237 8.88 -13.23 13.29
CA SER A 237 9.45 -13.62 12.01
C SER A 237 10.28 -12.48 11.40
N LYS A 238 11.12 -12.77 10.39
CA LYS A 238 11.81 -11.72 9.61
C LYS A 238 10.95 -11.21 8.45
N THR A 239 10.08 -12.04 7.91
CA THR A 239 9.18 -11.74 6.78
C THR A 239 7.75 -11.59 7.25
N GLU A 240 6.98 -10.71 6.63
CA GLU A 240 5.59 -10.49 7.02
C GLU A 240 4.76 -11.77 6.93
N GLY A 241 3.83 -11.94 7.87
CA GLY A 241 2.82 -12.98 7.80
C GLY A 241 1.92 -12.74 6.59
N LYS A 242 1.65 -13.80 5.84
CA LYS A 242 0.66 -13.75 4.75
C LYS A 242 -0.74 -13.80 5.35
N ILE A 243 -1.65 -13.01 4.79
CA ILE A 243 -3.07 -13.01 5.08
C ILE A 243 -3.75 -13.93 4.06
N ASP A 244 -4.55 -14.89 4.54
CA ASP A 244 -5.24 -15.86 3.67
C ASP A 244 -6.32 -15.19 2.83
N ASN A 245 -6.94 -14.14 3.37
CA ASN A 245 -7.87 -13.32 2.61
C ASN A 245 -7.15 -12.41 1.60
N ASN A 246 -7.13 -12.81 0.33
CA ASN A 246 -6.51 -12.07 -0.78
C ASN A 246 -6.93 -10.59 -0.87
N LYS A 247 -8.18 -10.23 -0.51
CA LYS A 247 -8.62 -8.82 -0.54
C LYS A 247 -7.96 -8.00 0.57
N LEU A 248 -7.81 -8.60 1.76
CA LEU A 248 -7.13 -7.95 2.88
C LEU A 248 -5.63 -7.88 2.64
N GLN A 249 -5.03 -8.93 2.06
CA GLN A 249 -3.63 -8.91 1.64
C GLN A 249 -3.38 -7.78 0.63
N ALA A 250 -4.18 -7.68 -0.44
CA ALA A 250 -4.04 -6.60 -1.43
C ALA A 250 -4.26 -5.21 -0.82
N LYS A 251 -5.21 -5.07 0.12
CA LYS A 251 -5.41 -3.82 0.86
C LYS A 251 -4.18 -3.47 1.70
N TRP A 252 -3.61 -4.46 2.40
CA TRP A 252 -2.39 -4.29 3.19
C TRP A 252 -1.22 -3.87 2.30
N ASP A 253 -0.96 -4.61 1.22
CA ASP A 253 0.18 -4.37 0.32
C ASP A 253 0.09 -2.99 -0.34
N SER A 254 -1.09 -2.63 -0.84
CA SER A 254 -1.30 -1.32 -1.48
C SER A 254 -1.10 -0.14 -0.53
N MET A 255 -1.28 -0.31 0.78
CA MET A 255 -0.98 0.78 1.73
C MET A 255 0.49 1.15 1.74
N TRP A 256 1.39 0.21 1.47
CA TRP A 256 2.84 0.39 1.64
C TRP A 256 3.59 0.57 0.32
N MET A 257 2.86 0.60 -0.80
CA MET A 257 3.38 0.79 -2.15
C MET A 257 3.39 2.26 -2.56
N THR A 258 4.36 2.64 -3.39
CA THR A 258 4.32 3.90 -4.15
C THR A 258 3.19 3.87 -5.18
N GLU A 259 2.78 5.02 -5.71
CA GLU A 259 1.76 5.06 -6.78
C GLU A 259 2.22 4.31 -8.04
N GLU A 260 3.51 4.38 -8.37
CA GLU A 260 4.11 3.61 -9.47
C GLU A 260 4.01 2.11 -9.23
N GLN A 261 4.33 1.64 -8.03
CA GLN A 261 4.21 0.23 -7.65
C GLN A 261 2.75 -0.25 -7.69
N LYS A 262 1.79 0.60 -7.28
CA LYS A 262 0.37 0.29 -7.40
C LYS A 262 -0.06 0.20 -8.87
N ALA A 263 0.36 1.15 -9.71
CA ALA A 263 0.05 1.15 -11.13
C ALA A 263 0.59 -0.11 -11.82
N GLN A 264 1.83 -0.49 -11.51
CA GLN A 264 2.45 -1.71 -12.01
C GLN A 264 1.67 -2.95 -11.54
N ALA A 265 1.35 -3.06 -10.24
CA ALA A 265 0.59 -4.20 -9.72
C ALA A 265 -0.81 -4.35 -10.37
N VAL A 266 -1.47 -3.23 -10.68
CA VAL A 266 -2.74 -3.23 -11.43
C VAL A 266 -2.54 -3.71 -12.86
N GLN A 267 -1.44 -3.31 -13.50
CA GLN A 267 -1.12 -3.72 -14.86
C GLN A 267 -0.79 -5.22 -14.93
N ASP A 268 0.07 -5.72 -14.04
CA ASP A 268 0.42 -7.14 -13.94
C ASP A 268 -0.83 -8.01 -13.75
N PHE A 269 -1.78 -7.57 -12.93
CA PHE A 269 -3.04 -8.28 -12.72
C PHE A 269 -3.93 -8.32 -13.97
N LYS A 270 -3.95 -7.25 -14.78
CA LYS A 270 -4.67 -7.24 -16.06
C LYS A 270 -4.02 -8.21 -17.03
N ASP A 271 -2.70 -8.23 -17.10
CA ASP A 271 -1.94 -9.07 -18.02
C ASP A 271 -2.07 -10.54 -17.65
N GLU A 272 -2.01 -10.89 -16.35
CA GLU A 272 -2.27 -12.25 -15.86
C GLU A 272 -3.69 -12.72 -16.21
N ARG A 273 -4.70 -11.84 -16.08
CA ARG A 273 -6.09 -12.16 -16.47
C ARG A 273 -6.24 -12.36 -17.97
N GLN A 274 -5.54 -11.56 -18.79
CA GLN A 274 -5.57 -11.72 -20.24
C GLN A 274 -4.88 -13.02 -20.66
N GLN A 275 -3.75 -13.36 -20.04
CA GLN A 275 -3.04 -14.60 -20.31
C GLN A 275 -3.90 -15.82 -19.98
N LYS A 276 -4.48 -15.88 -18.77
CA LYS A 276 -5.39 -16.98 -18.39
C LYS A 276 -6.60 -17.12 -19.32
N ARG A 277 -7.09 -16.03 -19.89
CA ARG A 277 -8.17 -16.04 -20.89
C ARG A 277 -7.71 -16.57 -22.25
N LYS A 278 -6.47 -16.30 -22.66
CA LYS A 278 -5.87 -16.86 -23.88
C LYS A 278 -5.65 -18.35 -23.70
N ASP A 279 -5.02 -18.75 -22.60
CA ASP A 279 -4.74 -20.16 -22.28
C ASP A 279 -6.03 -21.00 -22.22
N ALA A 280 -7.09 -20.46 -21.62
CA ALA A 280 -8.40 -21.14 -21.57
C ALA A 280 -9.03 -21.31 -22.96
N LYS A 281 -8.86 -20.33 -23.87
CA LYS A 281 -9.38 -20.40 -25.24
C LYS A 281 -8.57 -21.34 -26.14
N GLU A 282 -7.27 -21.47 -25.88
CA GLU A 282 -6.40 -22.40 -26.60
C GLU A 282 -6.65 -23.85 -26.16
N GLY A 283 -6.85 -24.09 -24.85
CA GLY A 283 -7.27 -25.40 -24.33
C GLY A 283 -8.63 -25.88 -24.86
N GLU A 284 -9.60 -24.97 -25.03
CA GLU A 284 -10.93 -25.31 -25.56
C GLU A 284 -10.90 -25.67 -27.06
N LYS A 285 -9.96 -25.13 -27.84
CA LYS A 285 -9.78 -25.49 -29.25
C LYS A 285 -9.18 -26.89 -29.43
N ASP A 286 -8.28 -27.32 -28.54
CA ASP A 286 -7.64 -28.63 -28.63
C ASP A 286 -8.61 -29.78 -28.27
N ASP A 287 -9.50 -29.59 -27.29
CA ASP A 287 -10.51 -30.60 -26.92
C ASP A 287 -11.61 -30.75 -27.98
N SER A 288 -11.90 -29.71 -28.76
CA SER A 288 -12.88 -29.77 -29.85
C SER A 288 -12.37 -30.56 -31.07
N LYS A 289 -11.06 -30.74 -31.22
CA LYS A 289 -10.43 -31.46 -32.35
C LYS A 289 -10.32 -32.97 -32.09
N LYS A 290 -10.44 -33.42 -30.84
CA LYS A 290 -10.32 -34.84 -30.43
C LYS A 290 -11.65 -35.60 -30.43
N LYS A 291 -12.80 -34.93 -30.63
CA LYS A 291 -14.15 -35.55 -30.60
C LYS A 291 -14.79 -35.82 -31.98
N THR A 292 -14.08 -35.59 -33.08
CA THR A 292 -14.56 -35.81 -34.46
C THR A 292 -13.82 -36.95 -35.18
N GLY A 293 -13.44 -38.00 -34.46
CA GLY A 293 -12.79 -39.19 -35.05
C GLY A 293 -13.21 -40.44 -34.29
N ASP A 294 -14.48 -40.83 -34.40
CA ASP A 294 -14.99 -42.19 -34.20
C ASP A 294 -16.45 -42.23 -34.69
N LYS A 295 -16.61 -42.28 -36.00
CA LYS A 295 -17.77 -42.88 -36.67
C LYS A 295 -17.19 -43.76 -37.76
N GLU A 296 -16.65 -44.91 -37.35
CA GLU A 296 -16.44 -46.02 -38.26
C GLU A 296 -17.79 -46.69 -38.55
N ASP A 297 -17.96 -46.97 -39.83
CA ASP A 297 -19.10 -47.61 -40.45
C ASP A 297 -19.27 -49.05 -39.93
N ASP A 298 -20.48 -49.41 -39.52
CA ASP A 298 -20.88 -50.82 -39.47
C ASP A 298 -22.17 -51.02 -40.26
N SER A 299 -21.96 -51.43 -41.51
CA SER A 299 -22.94 -51.88 -42.48
C SER A 299 -23.28 -53.35 -42.21
N GLY A 300 -24.19 -53.59 -41.26
CA GLY A 300 -24.67 -54.93 -40.90
C GLY A 300 -26.11 -55.20 -41.33
N LEU A 301 -26.29 -55.49 -42.61
CA LEU A 301 -27.43 -56.19 -43.20
C LEU A 301 -27.82 -57.43 -42.34
N ILE A 302 -29.10 -57.65 -42.02
CA ILE A 302 -29.74 -58.98 -41.97
C ILE A 302 -31.27 -58.80 -42.01
N ASP A 303 -31.88 -59.51 -42.97
CA ASP A 303 -33.30 -59.76 -43.17
C ASP A 303 -33.95 -60.51 -42.00
N PHE A 304 -35.19 -60.14 -41.65
CA PHE A 304 -36.42 -60.91 -41.88
C PHE A 304 -37.65 -60.05 -41.53
#